data_AF-A0A8C3XDM2-F1
#
_entry.id   AF-A0A8C3XDM2-F1
#
_cell.length_a   1.000
_cell.length_b   1.000
_cell.length_c   1.000
_cell.angle_alpha   90.00
_cell.angle_beta   90.00
_cell.angle_gamma   90.00
#
_symmetry.space_group_name_H-M   'P 1'
#
loop_
_entity.id
_entity.type
_entity.pdbx_description
1 polymer ?
#
loop_
_entity_poly.entity_id
_entity_poly.type
_entity_poly.pdbx_seq_one_letter_code
_entity_poly.pdbx_strand_id
1 'polypeptide(L)'
;MDGYLSKQLESDTSDTMNYAGVPLISNAICNHRDVYGGIITSSMLCAGFLKGGVDTCQGDSGGPLACEDMSIWKLVGTTSFGVGCAEKNKPGVYSRTTSFLDWIHEQMEVWVCPVPPPLVVSLLLPGLAHICQS
;
A
#
# COMPACT_ATOMS: atom_id res chain seq x y z
N MET A 1 -5.90 -33.32 3.43
CA MET A 1 -5.00 -32.30 3.98
C MET A 1 -3.89 -32.15 2.96
N ASP A 2 -4.15 -31.42 1.88
CA ASP A 2 -3.15 -31.28 0.81
C ASP A 2 -3.31 -29.86 0.24
N GLY A 3 -2.39 -28.98 0.64
CA GLY A 3 -2.34 -27.60 0.22
C GLY A 3 -1.62 -27.49 -1.12
N TYR A 4 -2.36 -27.08 -2.15
CA TYR A 4 -1.77 -26.60 -3.39
C TYR A 4 -1.76 -25.08 -3.36
N LEU A 5 -0.59 -24.52 -3.04
CA LEU A 5 -0.24 -23.14 -3.36
C LEU A 5 0.04 -23.11 -4.86
N SER A 6 -0.86 -22.52 -5.66
CA SER A 6 -0.73 -22.49 -7.11
C SER A 6 0.40 -21.55 -7.53
N LYS A 7 1.42 -22.12 -8.18
CA LYS A 7 2.24 -21.39 -9.15
C LYS A 7 1.32 -20.94 -10.29
N GLN A 8 1.19 -19.64 -10.56
CA GLN A 8 0.65 -19.18 -11.85
C GLN A 8 1.58 -18.13 -12.45
N LEU A 9 2.55 -18.62 -13.22
CA LEU A 9 3.28 -17.87 -14.23
C LEU A 9 2.50 -18.02 -15.55
N GLU A 10 1.49 -17.18 -15.74
CA GLU A 10 0.89 -16.73 -17.02
C GLU A 10 -0.50 -16.16 -16.74
N SER A 11 -0.66 -14.85 -16.89
CA SER A 11 -1.90 -14.14 -17.25
C SER A 11 -3.25 -14.72 -16.80
N ASP A 12 -3.44 -15.05 -15.53
CA ASP A 12 -4.77 -15.25 -14.97
C ASP A 12 -4.78 -14.79 -13.52
N THR A 13 -5.23 -13.55 -13.32
CA THR A 13 -5.57 -13.05 -11.99
C THR A 13 -6.67 -13.92 -11.43
N SER A 14 -6.61 -14.27 -10.14
CA SER A 14 -7.65 -15.10 -9.52
C SER A 14 -8.99 -14.37 -9.51
N ASP A 15 -10.05 -15.05 -9.95
CA ASP A 15 -11.44 -14.56 -9.83
C ASP A 15 -11.92 -14.45 -8.38
N THR A 16 -11.16 -15.01 -7.45
CA THR A 16 -11.44 -15.01 -6.01
C THR A 16 -10.34 -14.28 -5.26
N MET A 17 -10.72 -13.50 -4.26
CA MET A 17 -9.75 -12.82 -3.39
C MET A 17 -8.97 -13.84 -2.56
N ASN A 18 -7.65 -13.82 -2.72
CA ASN A 18 -6.72 -14.65 -1.94
C ASN A 18 -6.07 -13.83 -0.81
N TYR A 19 -5.61 -14.52 0.23
CA TYR A 19 -4.78 -13.94 1.28
C TYR A 19 -3.68 -14.92 1.67
N ALA A 20 -2.55 -14.40 2.15
CA ALA A 20 -1.43 -15.22 2.59
C ALA A 20 -0.69 -14.58 3.77
N GLY A 21 -0.21 -15.43 4.68
CA GLY A 21 0.61 -14.99 5.81
C GLY A 21 2.08 -14.93 5.43
N VAL A 22 2.70 -13.76 5.61
CA VAL A 22 4.13 -13.54 5.38
C VAL A 22 4.76 -12.77 6.55
N PRO A 23 6.03 -13.06 6.90
CA PRO A 23 6.72 -12.31 7.95
C PRO A 23 7.27 -11.00 7.41
N LEU A 24 7.33 -9.97 8.26
CA LEU A 24 8.08 -8.74 7.97
C LEU A 24 9.59 -9.02 8.01
N ILE A 25 10.32 -8.43 7.07
CA ILE A 25 11.77 -8.47 6.97
C ILE A 25 12.32 -7.07 7.25
N SER A 26 13.34 -6.98 8.11
CA SER A 26 13.98 -5.69 8.39
C SER A 26 14.66 -5.12 7.14
N ASN A 27 14.67 -3.80 6.99
CA ASN A 27 15.33 -3.15 5.86
C ASN A 27 16.82 -3.48 5.79
N ALA A 28 17.48 -3.75 6.92
CA ALA A 28 18.88 -4.19 6.95
C ALA A 28 19.08 -5.54 6.23
N ILE A 29 18.20 -6.52 6.47
CA ILE A 29 18.24 -7.81 5.78
C ILE A 29 17.84 -7.62 4.32
N CYS A 30 16.80 -6.83 4.06
CA CYS A 30 16.32 -6.61 2.70
C CYS A 30 17.35 -5.88 1.82
N ASN A 31 18.14 -5.00 2.40
CA ASN A 31 19.26 -4.31 1.75
C ASN A 31 20.55 -5.11 1.70
N HIS A 32 20.58 -6.35 2.18
CA HIS A 32 21.72 -7.23 1.96
C HIS A 32 22.02 -7.34 0.45
N ARG A 33 23.30 -7.45 0.09
CA ARG A 33 23.78 -7.47 -1.30
C ARG A 33 23.03 -8.50 -2.16
N ASP A 34 22.74 -9.65 -1.57
CA ASP A 34 22.13 -10.79 -2.28
C ASP A 34 20.58 -10.72 -2.36
N VAL A 35 19.95 -9.67 -1.81
CA VAL A 35 18.49 -9.47 -1.80
C VAL A 35 18.14 -8.30 -2.73
N TYR A 36 18.21 -7.06 -2.22
CA TYR A 36 17.98 -5.83 -3.00
C TYR A 36 19.16 -4.87 -3.04
N GLY A 37 20.28 -5.16 -2.36
CA GLY A 37 21.54 -4.43 -2.56
C GLY A 37 21.48 -2.93 -2.25
N GLY A 38 20.64 -2.50 -1.31
CA GLY A 38 20.62 -1.13 -0.81
C GLY A 38 19.51 -0.23 -1.34
N ILE A 39 18.65 -0.70 -2.25
CA ILE A 39 17.59 0.15 -2.84
C ILE A 39 16.37 0.36 -1.94
N ILE A 40 16.23 -0.40 -0.84
CA ILE A 40 15.07 -0.34 0.05
C ILE A 40 15.23 0.83 1.00
N THR A 41 14.42 1.87 0.82
CA THR A 41 14.43 3.09 1.62
C THR A 41 13.69 2.93 2.95
N SER A 42 13.77 3.91 3.85
CA SER A 42 13.03 3.91 5.12
C SER A 42 11.50 3.95 4.94
N SER A 43 11.01 4.51 3.82
CA SER A 43 9.59 4.55 3.45
C SER A 43 9.08 3.24 2.83
N MET A 44 9.92 2.21 2.76
CA MET A 44 9.58 0.88 2.25
C MET A 44 9.66 -0.18 3.36
N LEU A 45 8.90 -1.24 3.13
CA LEU A 45 8.84 -2.47 3.92
C LEU A 45 9.09 -3.66 3.01
N CYS A 46 9.74 -4.69 3.54
CA CYS A 46 9.82 -5.99 2.87
C CYS A 46 9.03 -7.01 3.68
N ALA A 47 8.31 -7.90 3.00
CA ALA A 47 7.63 -9.03 3.62
C ALA A 47 7.73 -10.27 2.73
N GLY A 48 7.82 -11.44 3.36
CA GLY A 48 7.94 -12.70 2.64
C GLY A 48 9.00 -13.61 3.24
N PHE A 49 9.27 -14.71 2.54
CA PHE A 49 10.30 -15.65 2.96
C PHE A 49 11.52 -15.54 2.04
N LEU A 50 12.72 -15.43 2.60
CA LEU A 50 13.96 -15.37 1.79
C LEU A 50 14.19 -16.64 0.96
N LYS A 51 13.57 -17.77 1.32
CA LYS A 51 13.57 -19.00 0.50
C LYS A 51 12.64 -18.93 -0.73
N GLY A 52 11.83 -17.88 -0.87
CA GLY A 52 10.75 -17.78 -1.84
C GLY A 52 9.48 -18.52 -1.40
N GLY A 53 8.54 -18.70 -2.33
CA GLY A 53 7.33 -19.52 -2.17
C GLY A 53 6.03 -18.73 -2.05
N VAL A 54 5.87 -17.90 -1.02
CA VAL A 54 4.68 -17.07 -0.80
C VAL A 54 5.05 -15.62 -1.00
N ASP A 55 4.34 -14.94 -1.89
CA ASP A 55 4.59 -13.54 -2.26
C ASP A 55 3.35 -12.93 -2.92
N THR A 56 3.28 -11.60 -2.91
CA THR A 56 2.38 -10.85 -3.81
C THR A 56 2.91 -10.88 -5.23
N CYS A 57 2.03 -10.81 -6.22
CA CYS A 57 2.42 -10.84 -7.63
C CYS A 57 1.71 -9.75 -8.45
N GLN A 58 1.84 -9.86 -9.78
CA GLN A 58 1.22 -8.92 -10.70
C GLN A 58 -0.31 -8.92 -10.52
N GLY A 59 -0.88 -7.72 -10.41
CA GLY A 59 -2.30 -7.52 -10.10
C GLY A 59 -2.59 -7.23 -8.63
N ASP A 60 -1.67 -7.54 -7.72
CA ASP A 60 -1.84 -7.25 -6.28
C ASP A 60 -1.39 -5.84 -5.88
N SER A 61 -0.82 -5.06 -6.80
CA SER A 61 -0.32 -3.70 -6.55
C SER A 61 -1.40 -2.78 -5.97
N GLY A 62 -1.06 -2.07 -4.90
CA GLY A 62 -2.01 -1.26 -4.11
C GLY A 62 -2.80 -2.07 -3.08
N GLY A 63 -2.75 -3.41 -3.12
CA GLY A 63 -3.37 -4.29 -2.14
C GLY A 63 -2.82 -4.12 -0.72
N PRO A 64 -3.60 -4.48 0.31
CA PRO A 64 -3.23 -4.23 1.70
C PRO A 64 -2.24 -5.26 2.25
N LEU A 65 -1.18 -4.80 2.91
CA LEU A 65 -0.42 -5.57 3.88
C LEU A 65 -0.88 -5.18 5.29
N ALA A 66 -1.53 -6.10 5.98
CA ALA A 66 -2.07 -5.88 7.32
C ALA A 66 -1.38 -6.74 8.37
N CYS A 67 -1.22 -6.19 9.58
CA CYS A 67 -0.77 -6.92 10.75
C CYS A 67 -1.83 -6.87 11.83
N GLU A 68 -2.06 -8.00 12.49
CA GLU A 68 -2.91 -8.07 13.66
C GLU A 68 -2.13 -7.65 14.91
N ASP A 69 -2.70 -6.71 15.66
CA ASP A 69 -2.20 -6.27 16.95
C ASP A 69 -3.38 -6.13 17.92
N MET A 70 -3.35 -6.90 19.02
CA MET A 70 -4.43 -6.96 20.00
C MET A 70 -5.84 -7.18 19.39
N SER A 71 -5.95 -8.14 18.46
CA SER A 71 -7.19 -8.47 17.72
C SER A 71 -7.70 -7.37 16.78
N ILE A 72 -6.87 -6.37 16.47
CA ILE A 72 -7.18 -5.32 15.50
C ILE A 72 -6.20 -5.44 14.33
N TRP A 73 -6.74 -5.57 13.13
CA TRP A 73 -5.95 -5.55 11.90
C TRP A 73 -5.64 -4.12 11.50
N LYS A 74 -4.34 -3.81 11.39
CA LYS A 74 -3.83 -2.48 11.01
C LYS A 74 -3.17 -2.57 9.64
N LEU A 75 -3.47 -1.62 8.76
CA LEU A 75 -2.79 -1.47 7.48
C LEU A 75 -1.37 -0.95 7.71
N VAL A 76 -0.36 -1.80 7.51
CA VAL A 76 1.04 -1.43 7.73
C VAL A 76 1.78 -1.09 6.44
N GLY A 77 1.27 -1.58 5.31
CA GLY A 77 1.78 -1.18 4.00
C GLY A 77 0.86 -1.50 2.84
N THR A 78 1.27 -1.05 1.66
CA THR A 78 0.57 -1.31 0.39
C THR A 78 1.51 -1.97 -0.60
N THR A 79 1.05 -3.00 -1.31
CA THR A 79 1.85 -3.73 -2.29
C THR A 79 2.40 -2.77 -3.33
N SER A 80 3.71 -2.79 -3.57
CA SER A 80 4.37 -1.86 -4.48
C SER A 80 5.07 -2.57 -5.63
N PHE A 81 6.13 -3.33 -5.34
CA PHE A 81 6.92 -4.00 -6.38
C PHE A 81 7.64 -5.23 -5.85
N GLY A 82 8.23 -6.00 -6.77
CA GLY A 82 9.06 -7.16 -6.52
C GLY A 82 9.91 -7.48 -7.75
N VAL A 83 10.86 -8.40 -7.62
CA VAL A 83 11.58 -8.97 -8.78
C VAL A 83 11.09 -10.40 -8.95
N GLY A 84 10.38 -10.65 -10.05
CA GLY A 84 9.61 -11.89 -10.17
C GLY A 84 8.52 -11.97 -9.10
N CYS A 85 8.05 -13.19 -8.82
CA CYS A 85 7.12 -13.47 -7.72
C CYS A 85 7.56 -14.74 -7.02
N ALA A 86 7.57 -14.73 -5.68
CA ALA A 86 7.89 -15.90 -4.85
C ALA A 86 9.29 -16.48 -5.11
N GLU A 87 10.22 -15.67 -5.61
CA GLU A 87 11.60 -16.07 -5.89
C GLU A 87 12.49 -16.02 -4.65
N LYS A 88 13.54 -16.85 -4.65
CA LYS A 88 14.53 -16.88 -3.58
C LYS A 88 15.25 -15.52 -3.49
N ASN A 89 15.37 -15.01 -2.27
CA ASN A 89 15.94 -13.70 -1.94
C ASN A 89 15.25 -12.52 -2.62
N LYS A 90 14.03 -12.67 -3.13
CA LYS A 90 13.23 -11.59 -3.73
C LYS A 90 11.88 -11.46 -3.02
N PRO A 91 11.86 -11.04 -1.75
CA PRO A 91 10.60 -10.83 -1.03
C PRO A 91 9.84 -9.63 -1.63
N GLY A 92 8.52 -9.63 -1.54
CA GLY A 92 7.70 -8.47 -1.93
C GLY A 92 8.07 -7.20 -1.18
N VAL A 93 7.99 -6.07 -1.87
CA VAL A 93 8.26 -4.72 -1.36
C VAL A 93 6.97 -3.93 -1.30
N TYR A 94 6.74 -3.29 -0.16
CA TYR A 94 5.53 -2.57 0.19
C TYR A 94 5.87 -1.13 0.58
N SER A 95 4.97 -0.20 0.32
CA SER A 95 5.08 1.15 0.87
C SER A 95 4.77 1.12 2.36
N ARG A 96 5.57 1.79 3.19
CA ARG A 96 5.36 1.85 4.64
C ARG A 96 4.27 2.87 4.97
N THR A 97 3.08 2.43 5.37
CA THR A 97 1.94 3.33 5.66
C THR A 97 2.30 4.43 6.66
N THR A 98 3.08 4.11 7.71
CA THR A 98 3.49 5.08 8.73
C THR A 98 4.34 6.23 8.20
N SER A 99 5.02 6.05 7.05
CA SER A 99 5.81 7.11 6.41
C SER A 99 4.94 8.12 5.65
N PHE A 100 3.67 7.81 5.43
CA PHE A 100 2.76 8.62 4.62
C PHE A 100 1.52 9.08 5.41
N LEU A 101 1.49 8.91 6.74
CA LEU A 101 0.31 9.25 7.55
C LEU A 101 -0.07 10.72 7.45
N ASP A 102 0.90 11.63 7.48
CA ASP A 102 0.64 13.07 7.38
C ASP A 102 -0.04 13.40 6.04
N TRP A 103 0.49 12.86 4.95
CA TRP A 103 -0.11 13.00 3.62
C TRP A 103 -1.51 12.36 3.56
N ILE A 104 -1.69 11.15 4.09
CA ILE A 104 -2.99 10.48 4.13
C ILE A 104 -4.00 11.35 4.89
N HIS A 105 -3.63 11.88 6.05
CA HIS A 105 -4.51 12.75 6.83
C HIS A 105 -4.84 14.03 6.08
N GLU A 106 -3.86 14.70 5.44
CA GLU A 106 -4.09 15.88 4.62
C GLU A 106 -5.08 15.62 3.47
N GLN A 107 -4.99 14.45 2.80
CA GLN A 107 -5.94 14.10 1.73
C GLN A 107 -7.32 13.68 2.27
N MET A 108 -7.39 13.19 3.50
CA MET A 108 -8.63 12.80 4.17
C MET A 108 -9.34 13.99 4.83
N GLU A 109 -8.63 15.09 5.09
CA GLU A 109 -9.20 16.37 5.47
C GLU A 109 -10.01 16.91 4.29
N VAL A 110 -11.25 16.45 4.19
CA VAL A 110 -12.24 16.97 3.25
C VAL A 110 -12.33 18.47 3.51
N TRP A 111 -12.00 19.28 2.50
CA TRP A 111 -12.52 20.64 2.43
C TRP A 111 -14.04 20.50 2.34
N VAL A 112 -14.69 20.47 3.51
CA VAL A 112 -16.12 20.66 3.58
C VAL A 112 -16.32 22.07 3.07
N CYS A 113 -16.67 22.21 1.79
CA CYS A 113 -17.21 23.47 1.31
C CYS A 113 -18.32 23.82 2.31
N PRO A 114 -18.24 24.93 3.05
CA PRO A 114 -19.35 25.31 3.91
C PRO A 114 -20.55 25.45 2.98
N VAL A 115 -21.50 24.52 3.10
CA VAL A 115 -22.74 24.57 2.32
C VAL A 115 -23.35 25.93 2.69
N PRO A 116 -23.45 26.90 1.76
CA PRO A 116 -24.05 28.16 2.12
C PRO A 116 -25.48 27.84 2.59
N PRO A 117 -25.92 28.37 3.75
CA PRO A 117 -27.32 28.27 4.16
C PRO A 117 -28.22 28.73 3.02
N PRO A 118 -29.45 28.19 2.89
CA PRO A 118 -30.33 28.50 1.76
C PRO A 118 -30.38 30.02 1.54
N LEU A 119 -29.99 30.39 0.31
CA LEU A 119 -29.66 31.73 -0.14
C LEU A 119 -30.65 32.80 0.37
N VAL A 120 -30.23 33.62 1.34
CA VAL A 120 -30.72 35.00 1.39
C VAL A 120 -29.94 35.79 0.34
N VAL A 121 -30.57 35.98 -0.82
CA VAL A 121 -30.07 36.82 -1.90
C VAL A 121 -29.88 38.22 -1.35
N SER A 122 -28.64 38.59 -1.03
CA SER A 122 -28.24 39.99 -0.96
C SER A 122 -27.29 40.25 -2.12
N LEU A 123 -27.81 40.97 -3.12
CA LEU A 123 -26.99 41.66 -4.09
C LEU A 123 -25.95 42.49 -3.33
N LEU A 124 -24.68 42.42 -3.72
CA LEU A 124 -23.87 43.58 -4.11
C LEU A 124 -22.41 43.18 -4.44
N LEU A 125 -22.04 43.57 -5.66
CA LEU A 125 -20.70 43.89 -6.21
C LEU A 125 -19.81 42.76 -6.79
N PRO A 126 -19.30 42.93 -8.03
CA PRO A 126 -18.46 41.96 -8.72
C PRO A 126 -17.00 42.12 -8.28
N GLY A 127 -16.34 41.00 -7.99
CA GLY A 127 -14.89 40.95 -7.84
C GLY A 127 -14.43 40.52 -6.45
N LEU A 128 -14.50 39.22 -6.20
CA LEU A 128 -13.36 38.39 -5.74
C LEU A 128 -13.82 36.93 -5.74
N ALA A 129 -14.04 36.39 -6.94
CA ALA A 129 -14.02 34.95 -7.12
C ALA A 129 -12.55 34.50 -7.08
N HIS A 130 -11.96 34.47 -5.89
CA HIS A 130 -10.83 33.58 -5.65
C HIS A 130 -11.41 32.20 -5.49
N ILE A 131 -11.54 31.59 -6.66
CA ILE A 131 -11.74 30.18 -6.94
C ILE A 131 -11.00 29.35 -5.90
N CYS A 132 -11.69 28.36 -5.32
CA CYS A 132 -11.03 27.21 -4.70
C CYS A 132 -9.99 26.67 -5.68
N GLN A 133 -8.72 26.93 -5.42
CA GLN A 133 -7.64 26.36 -6.19
C GLN A 133 -6.50 26.02 -5.23
N SER A 134 -6.17 24.72 -5.26
CA SER A 134 -4.83 24.18 -5.04
C SER A 134 -3.74 25.09 -5.61
#